data_AF-A0A218XPX8-F1
#
_entry.id   AF-A0A218XPX8-F1
#
_cell.length_a   1.000
_cell.length_b   1.000
_cell.length_c   1.000
_cell.angle_alpha   90.00
_cell.angle_beta   90.00
_cell.angle_gamma   90.00
#
_symmetry.space_group_name_H-M   'P 1'
#
loop_
_entity.id
_entity.type
_entity.pdbx_description
1 polymer ?
#
loop_
_entity_poly.entity_id
_entity_poly.type
_entity_poly.pdbx_seq_one_letter_code
_entity_poly.pdbx_strand_id
1 'polypeptide(L)'
;MKVHKVVIASGARYSGSTIHFVDDHYDTSRILAQRDVPVLPTDTAEELAARVLKEEHRLYVEVTAALCEERIVWRDDGVLLIRSKENLNEYS
;
A
#
# COMPACT_ATOMS: atom_id res chain seq x y z
N MET A 1 3.49 -16.71 3.67
CA MET A 1 4.54 -16.87 2.64
C MET A 1 4.07 -17.40 1.28
N LYS A 2 2.78 -17.66 1.02
CA LYS A 2 2.34 -18.16 -0.31
C LYS A 2 2.44 -17.08 -1.39
N VAL A 3 2.04 -15.84 -1.08
CA VAL A 3 1.99 -14.74 -2.07
C VAL A 3 3.38 -14.37 -2.63
N HIS A 4 4.39 -14.17 -1.79
CA HIS A 4 5.73 -13.78 -2.26
C HIS A 4 6.43 -14.88 -3.09
N LYS A 5 6.16 -16.15 -2.81
CA LYS A 5 6.64 -17.26 -3.64
C LYS A 5 6.06 -17.21 -5.06
N VAL A 6 4.78 -16.88 -5.19
CA VAL A 6 4.12 -16.71 -6.49
C VAL A 6 4.69 -15.49 -7.23
N VAL A 7 4.94 -14.38 -6.53
CA VAL A 7 5.57 -13.20 -7.13
C VAL A 7 6.94 -13.52 -7.72
N ILE A 8 7.83 -14.16 -6.95
CA ILE A 8 9.15 -14.58 -7.44
C ILE A 8 9.02 -15.53 -8.64
N ALA A 9 8.17 -16.56 -8.53
CA ALA A 9 7.97 -17.53 -9.60
C ALA A 9 7.40 -16.91 -10.89
N SER A 10 6.62 -15.83 -10.78
CA SER A 10 6.05 -15.12 -11.94
C SER A 10 7.07 -14.26 -12.69
N GLY A 11 8.24 -13.98 -12.10
CA GLY A 11 9.23 -13.06 -12.67
C GLY A 11 8.81 -11.59 -12.64
N ALA A 12 7.84 -11.22 -11.80
CA ALA A 12 7.44 -9.84 -11.61
C ALA A 12 8.62 -8.99 -11.10
N ARG A 13 8.74 -7.76 -11.62
CA ARG A 13 9.78 -6.81 -11.20
C ARG A 13 9.40 -5.98 -9.98
N TYR A 14 8.12 -5.95 -9.64
CA TYR A 14 7.57 -5.22 -8.51
C TYR A 14 6.53 -6.08 -7.78
N SER A 15 6.56 -5.98 -6.46
CA SER A 15 5.52 -6.37 -5.52
C SER A 15 4.98 -5.09 -4.88
N GLY A 16 4.19 -5.20 -3.82
CA GLY A 16 3.86 -4.04 -3.02
C GLY A 16 3.00 -4.37 -1.82
N SER A 17 2.57 -3.32 -1.15
CA SER A 17 1.56 -3.34 -0.11
C SER A 17 0.41 -2.42 -0.46
N THR A 18 -0.79 -2.77 0.00
CA THR A 18 -2.01 -2.00 -0.25
C THR A 18 -2.80 -1.88 1.06
N ILE A 19 -3.18 -0.67 1.42
CA ILE A 19 -4.15 -0.40 2.49
C ILE A 19 -5.47 -0.05 1.84
N HIS A 20 -6.54 -0.73 2.25
CA HIS A 20 -7.89 -0.57 1.73
C HIS A 20 -8.90 -0.69 2.88
N PHE A 21 -10.11 -0.18 2.69
CA PHE A 21 -11.18 -0.38 3.68
C PHE A 21 -11.61 -1.85 3.70
N VAL A 22 -12.25 -2.32 4.77
CA VAL A 22 -12.84 -3.66 4.77
C VAL A 22 -14.31 -3.53 4.39
N ASP A 23 -14.78 -4.36 3.47
CA ASP A 23 -16.20 -4.58 3.18
C ASP A 23 -16.51 -6.09 3.12
N ASP A 24 -17.76 -6.46 2.81
CA ASP A 24 -18.20 -7.86 2.77
C ASP A 24 -17.57 -8.68 1.61
N HIS A 25 -16.83 -8.03 0.72
CA HIS A 25 -16.17 -8.63 -0.43
C HIS A 25 -14.65 -8.65 -0.23
N TYR A 26 -14.05 -9.81 -0.43
CA TYR A 26 -12.61 -9.98 -0.24
C TYR A 26 -11.81 -9.21 -1.30
N ASP A 27 -10.95 -8.28 -0.86
CA ASP A 27 -9.99 -7.50 -1.67
C ASP A 27 -10.57 -6.68 -2.84
N THR A 28 -11.85 -6.32 -2.81
CA THR A 28 -12.47 -5.46 -3.85
C THR A 28 -12.85 -4.07 -3.38
N SER A 29 -12.59 -3.76 -2.12
CA SER A 29 -12.94 -2.50 -1.52
C SER A 29 -12.03 -1.35 -2.00
N ARG A 30 -12.37 -0.13 -1.60
CA ARG A 30 -11.63 1.08 -1.99
C ARG A 30 -10.24 1.10 -1.38
N ILE A 31 -9.24 1.23 -2.25
CA ILE A 31 -7.83 1.44 -1.89
C ILE A 31 -7.66 2.84 -1.30
N LEU A 32 -6.97 2.93 -0.16
CA LEU A 32 -6.54 4.20 0.44
C LEU A 32 -5.13 4.58 -0.01
N ALA A 33 -4.20 3.61 -0.02
CA ALA A 33 -2.82 3.86 -0.40
C ALA A 33 -2.11 2.57 -0.83
N GLN A 34 -1.10 2.71 -1.67
CA GLN A 34 -0.23 1.61 -2.11
C GLN A 34 1.23 2.04 -2.09
N ARG A 35 2.12 1.07 -1.87
CA ARG A 35 3.57 1.24 -2.06
C ARG A 35 4.11 0.09 -2.90
N ASP A 36 4.83 0.44 -3.94
CA ASP A 36 5.56 -0.52 -4.75
C ASP A 36 6.86 -0.93 -4.04
N VAL A 37 7.22 -2.19 -4.21
CA VAL A 37 8.44 -2.78 -3.65
C VAL A 37 9.17 -3.48 -4.77
N PRO A 38 10.41 -3.08 -5.11
CA PRO A 38 11.15 -3.73 -6.18
C PRO A 38 11.45 -5.19 -5.79
N VAL A 39 11.33 -6.08 -6.77
CA VAL A 39 11.77 -7.48 -6.68
C VAL A 39 13.15 -7.56 -7.31
N LEU A 40 14.16 -7.88 -6.50
CA LEU A 40 15.53 -7.98 -6.97
C LEU A 40 15.76 -9.33 -7.65
N PRO A 41 16.64 -9.42 -8.67
CA PRO A 41 16.88 -10.66 -9.41
C PRO A 41 17.33 -11.84 -8.53
N THR A 42 17.88 -11.57 -7.35
CA THR A 42 18.42 -12.57 -6.42
C THR A 42 17.54 -12.76 -5.19
N ASP A 43 16.36 -12.15 -5.13
CA ASP A 43 15.49 -12.25 -3.96
C ASP A 43 15.01 -13.70 -3.76
N THR A 44 15.14 -14.17 -2.52
CA THR A 44 14.31 -15.22 -1.98
C THR A 44 12.91 -14.67 -1.65
N ALA A 45 11.92 -15.56 -1.51
CA ALA A 45 10.56 -15.15 -1.13
C ALA A 45 10.54 -14.51 0.27
N GLU A 46 11.42 -14.95 1.16
CA GLU A 46 11.58 -14.44 2.52
C GLU A 46 12.19 -13.02 2.52
N GLU A 47 13.19 -12.75 1.69
CA GLU A 47 13.77 -11.40 1.55
C GLU A 47 12.77 -10.41 0.95
N LEU A 48 12.03 -10.84 -0.09
CA LEU A 48 10.95 -10.03 -0.65
C LEU A 48 9.87 -9.76 0.41
N ALA A 49 9.44 -10.79 1.16
CA ALA A 49 8.44 -10.65 2.22
C ALA A 49 8.89 -9.65 3.30
N ALA A 50 10.15 -9.72 3.74
CA ALA A 50 10.68 -8.80 4.74
C ALA A 50 10.71 -7.35 4.22
N ARG A 51 11.03 -7.15 2.94
CA ARG A 51 11.00 -5.82 2.31
C ARG A 51 9.58 -5.28 2.20
N VAL A 52 8.61 -6.12 1.80
CA VAL A 52 7.19 -5.75 1.74
C VAL A 52 6.67 -5.40 3.13
N LEU A 53 6.93 -6.24 4.15
CA LEU A 53 6.49 -5.98 5.53
C LEU A 53 7.01 -4.66 6.09
N LYS A 54 8.25 -4.28 5.74
CA LYS A 54 8.81 -3.00 6.13
C LYS A 54 8.04 -1.82 5.54
N GLU A 55 7.65 -1.90 4.27
CA GLU A 55 6.82 -0.86 3.65
C GLU A 55 5.37 -0.92 4.14
N GLU A 56 4.82 -2.09 4.45
CA GLU A 56 3.52 -2.25 5.12
C GLU A 56 3.48 -1.47 6.43
N HIS A 57 4.46 -1.67 7.32
CA HIS A 57 4.50 -0.96 8.60
C HIS A 57 4.52 0.56 8.43
N ARG A 58 5.25 1.07 7.44
CA ARG A 58 5.31 2.52 7.16
C ARG A 58 3.99 3.03 6.62
N LEU A 59 3.47 2.37 5.58
CA LEU A 59 2.22 2.75 4.92
C LEU A 59 1.05 2.71 5.89
N TYR A 60 0.99 1.69 6.76
CA TYR A 60 -0.07 1.54 7.74
C TYR A 60 -0.08 2.72 8.74
N VAL A 61 1.08 3.12 9.26
CA VAL A 61 1.20 4.25 10.19
C VAL A 61 0.84 5.57 9.49
N GLU A 62 1.32 5.77 8.27
CA GLU A 62 1.01 6.97 7.47
C GLU A 62 -0.50 7.15 7.25
N VAL A 63 -1.16 6.09 6.78
CA VAL A 63 -2.60 6.09 6.50
C VAL A 63 -3.42 6.22 7.77
N THR A 64 -3.03 5.52 8.86
CA THR A 64 -3.73 5.62 10.14
C THR A 64 -3.63 7.03 10.71
N ALA A 65 -2.47 7.66 10.64
CA ALA A 65 -2.30 9.05 11.07
C ALA A 65 -3.17 10.00 10.23
N ALA A 66 -3.24 9.79 8.92
CA ALA A 66 -4.11 10.59 8.04
C ALA A 66 -5.59 10.45 8.35
N LEU A 67 -6.04 9.26 8.71
CA LEU A 67 -7.41 9.02 9.17
C LEU A 67 -7.70 9.76 10.48
N CYS A 68 -6.82 9.64 11.48
CA CYS A 68 -7.00 10.30 12.77
C CYS A 68 -6.95 11.83 12.69
N GLU A 69 -6.25 12.37 11.70
CA GLU A 69 -6.08 13.82 11.47
C GLU A 69 -7.08 14.38 10.46
N GLU A 70 -8.08 13.59 10.04
CA GLU A 70 -9.12 14.00 9.07
C GLU A 70 -8.56 14.51 7.72
N ARG A 71 -7.43 13.96 7.28
CA ARG A 71 -6.75 14.36 6.03
C ARG A 71 -7.19 13.55 4.81
N ILE A 72 -8.13 12.62 4.98
CA ILE A 72 -8.66 11.80 3.89
C ILE A 72 -9.78 12.54 3.17
N VAL A 73 -9.65 12.73 1.85
CA VAL A 73 -10.61 13.45 1.02
C VAL A 73 -11.08 12.58 -0.13
N TRP A 74 -12.38 12.62 -0.40
CA TRP A 74 -12.98 12.01 -1.58
C TRP A 74 -12.93 12.98 -2.76
N ARG A 75 -12.40 12.51 -3.88
CA ARG A 75 -12.64 13.15 -5.18
C ARG A 75 -14.00 12.76 -5.71
N ASP A 76 -14.52 13.55 -6.65
CA ASP A 76 -15.83 13.30 -7.28
C ASP A 76 -15.88 11.98 -8.06
N ASP A 77 -14.74 11.46 -8.51
CA ASP A 77 -14.61 10.17 -9.20
C ASP A 77 -14.53 8.95 -8.25
N GLY A 78 -14.62 9.18 -6.94
CA GLY A 78 -14.55 8.15 -5.91
C GLY A 78 -13.13 7.69 -5.56
N VAL A 79 -12.09 8.37 -6.05
CA VAL A 79 -10.71 8.14 -5.62
C VAL A 79 -10.43 8.89 -4.31
N LEU A 80 -9.78 8.21 -3.38
CA LEU A 80 -9.34 8.76 -2.10
C LEU A 80 -8.00 9.48 -2.26
N LEU A 81 -7.88 10.65 -1.65
CA LEU A 81 -6.63 11.40 -1.55
C LEU A 81 -6.26 11.61 -0.09
N ILE A 82 -4.98 11.51 0.21
CA ILE A 82 -4.42 11.88 1.51
C ILE A 82 -3.84 13.28 1.37
N ARG A 83 -4.37 14.27 2.11
CA ARG A 83 -3.77 15.61 2.13
C ARG A 83 -2.40 15.58 2.78
N SER A 84 -1.44 16.33 2.21
CA SER A 84 -0.12 16.51 2.78
C SER A 84 -0.18 17.19 4.15
N LYS A 85 0.73 16.82 5.05
CA LYS A 85 0.89 17.48 6.35
C LYS A 85 1.53 18.86 6.24
N GLU A 86 2.37 19.06 5.23
CA GLU A 86 3.19 20.26 5.06
C GLU A 86 2.43 21.35 4.30
N ASN A 87 1.55 20.94 3.38
CA ASN A 87 0.69 21.84 2.61
C ASN A 87 -0.67 21.17 2.35
N LEU A 88 -1.73 21.65 2.99
CA LEU A 88 -3.08 21.07 2.85
C LEU A 88 -3.71 21.25 1.46
N ASN A 89 -3.08 22.04 0.58
CA ASN A 89 -3.47 22.16 -0.83
C ASN A 89 -2.81 21.09 -1.73
N GLU A 90 -1.90 20.28 -1.17
CA GLU A 90 -1.21 19.20 -1.87
C GLU A 90 -1.66 17.83 -1.34
N TYR A 91 -1.49 16.79 -2.16
CA TYR A 91 -1.89 15.42 -1.87
C TYR A 91 -0.70 14.48 -2.00
N SER A 92 -0.67 13.45 -1.15
CA SER A 92 0.35 12.40 -1.07
C SER A 92 0.07 11.22 -1.99
#